data_AF-A0A2D9ITQ8-F1
#
_entry.id   AF-A0A2D9ITQ8-F1
#
_cell.length_a   1.000
_cell.length_b   1.000
_cell.length_c   1.000
_cell.angle_alpha   90.00
_cell.angle_beta   90.00
_cell.angle_gamma   90.00
#
_symmetry.space_group_name_H-M   'P 1'
#
loop_
_entity.id
_entity.type
_entity.pdbx_description
1 polymer ?
#
loop_
_entity_poly.entity_id
_entity_poly.type
_entity_poly.pdbx_seq_one_letter_code
_entity_poly.pdbx_strand_id
1 'polypeptide(L)'
;MFSKSVSLLISIFVSICCFSQGSQLLDVCSDRDSSSYTIVDVEDLFFERWDTLAQPIFWKKIMKLTPDTCIINVAASREILCYESMEFWTNQTDDQKQAYKDSLKHWYCLDENEKIYVTSGKRDFYLINKTMPSISKAVNVFDDQKVDPWFAQSILLIESPKKLEYSNAGAYGPFQLMKSVARAQGLIVNKTIDQRKDFVKSATAAASLLSTVCIPEAKRILNELDVEYNQNELWFKLLVLHIYHAGAGNVQSLLNQQETPLSGKELIVWMWKNEYGNFKNASQNYTQVAIAALLSLQDEIYAHCDFIFDCEPF
;
A
#
# COMPACT_ATOMS: atom_id res chain seq x y z
N MET A 1 -52.39 47.52 21.24
CA MET A 1 -51.01 47.09 21.54
C MET A 1 -50.96 45.57 21.48
N PHE A 2 -50.83 44.99 20.29
CA PHE A 2 -50.38 43.61 20.07
C PHE A 2 -49.84 43.51 18.64
N SER A 3 -48.51 43.43 18.56
CA SER A 3 -47.73 43.15 17.37
C SER A 3 -47.33 41.68 17.41
N LYS A 4 -47.60 40.91 16.36
CA LYS A 4 -46.91 39.65 16.01
C LYS A 4 -47.00 39.49 14.48
N SER A 5 -45.99 39.95 13.75
CA SER A 5 -44.81 39.17 13.31
C SER A 5 -45.18 38.08 12.28
N VAL A 6 -45.09 38.45 11.01
CA VAL A 6 -45.09 37.53 9.85
C VAL A 6 -43.72 36.84 9.82
N SER A 7 -43.70 35.52 9.99
CA SER A 7 -42.48 34.73 9.88
C SER A 7 -42.27 34.34 8.42
N LEU A 8 -41.28 34.98 7.77
CA LEU A 8 -40.83 34.65 6.42
C LEU A 8 -39.92 33.41 6.51
N LEU A 9 -40.40 32.25 6.05
CA LEU A 9 -39.58 31.05 5.88
C LEU A 9 -38.67 31.25 4.67
N ILE A 10 -37.40 31.55 4.93
CA ILE A 10 -36.33 31.52 3.92
C ILE A 10 -35.86 30.07 3.82
N SER A 11 -36.28 29.36 2.76
CA SER A 11 -35.67 28.09 2.38
C SER A 11 -34.25 28.37 1.87
N ILE A 12 -33.26 28.09 2.71
CA ILE A 12 -31.86 28.03 2.31
C ILE A 12 -31.69 26.77 1.46
N PHE A 13 -31.65 26.94 0.13
CA PHE A 13 -31.11 25.93 -0.77
C PHE A 13 -29.61 25.84 -0.50
N VAL A 14 -29.20 24.89 0.36
CA VAL A 14 -27.80 24.47 0.43
C VAL A 14 -27.51 23.76 -0.87
N SER A 15 -26.86 24.46 -1.79
CA SER A 15 -26.25 23.86 -2.97
C SER A 15 -25.16 22.93 -2.47
N ILE A 16 -25.44 21.64 -2.40
CA ILE A 16 -24.44 20.62 -2.16
C ILE A 16 -23.52 20.68 -3.37
N CYS A 17 -22.36 21.32 -3.22
CA CYS A 17 -21.27 21.14 -4.15
C CYS A 17 -20.93 19.65 -4.13
N CYS A 18 -21.23 18.95 -5.22
CA CYS A 18 -20.64 17.66 -5.49
C CYS A 18 -19.12 17.87 -5.54
N PHE A 19 -18.43 17.58 -4.44
CA PHE A 19 -16.98 17.42 -4.48
C PHE A 19 -16.69 16.32 -5.48
N SER A 20 -15.78 16.62 -6.40
CA SER A 20 -15.26 15.66 -7.37
C SER A 20 -14.82 14.40 -6.63
N GLN A 21 -15.41 13.27 -7.00
CA GLN A 21 -15.12 11.96 -6.41
C GLN A 21 -13.87 11.40 -7.10
N GLY A 22 -12.69 11.80 -6.61
CA GLY A 22 -11.41 11.34 -7.11
C GLY A 22 -10.29 11.68 -6.13
N SER A 23 -9.22 10.89 -6.15
CA SER A 23 -8.00 11.24 -5.42
C SER A 23 -7.45 12.58 -5.92
N GLN A 24 -7.07 13.46 -5.00
CA GLN A 24 -6.43 14.73 -5.32
C GLN A 24 -5.07 14.47 -5.98
N LEU A 25 -4.85 15.10 -7.13
CA LEU A 25 -3.58 15.03 -7.85
C LEU A 25 -2.76 16.28 -7.53
N LEU A 26 -1.45 16.09 -7.43
CA LEU A 26 -0.48 17.16 -7.21
C LEU A 26 0.53 17.17 -8.35
N ASP A 27 0.84 18.36 -8.86
CA ASP A 27 2.02 18.56 -9.71
C ASP A 27 3.19 18.99 -8.83
N VAL A 28 4.22 18.15 -8.78
CA VAL A 28 5.45 18.42 -8.04
C VAL A 28 6.59 18.77 -8.99
N CYS A 29 7.25 19.89 -8.73
CA CYS A 29 8.29 20.44 -9.59
C CYS A 29 9.61 20.61 -8.81
N SER A 30 10.72 20.32 -9.46
CA SER A 30 12.09 20.58 -8.97
C SER A 30 12.79 21.55 -9.90
N ASP A 31 13.20 22.70 -9.38
CA ASP A 31 13.98 23.70 -10.12
C ASP A 31 15.41 23.19 -10.40
N ARG A 32 15.91 22.30 -9.54
CA ARG A 32 17.28 21.79 -9.60
C ARG A 32 17.58 21.04 -10.89
N ASP A 33 16.59 20.30 -11.39
CA ASP A 33 16.69 19.48 -12.60
C ASP A 33 15.55 19.75 -13.60
N SER A 34 14.72 20.77 -13.35
CA SER A 34 13.56 21.14 -14.17
C SER A 34 12.59 19.98 -14.40
N SER A 35 12.55 19.00 -13.50
CA SER A 35 11.62 17.88 -13.55
C SER A 35 10.25 18.28 -13.00
N SER A 36 9.19 17.73 -13.59
CA SER A 36 7.82 17.82 -13.08
C SER A 36 7.15 16.45 -13.12
N TYR A 37 6.41 16.13 -12.08
CA TYR A 37 5.70 14.86 -11.95
C TYR A 37 4.31 15.10 -11.39
N THR A 38 3.31 14.47 -12.00
CA THR A 38 1.96 14.38 -11.42
C THR A 38 1.91 13.17 -10.50
N ILE A 39 1.46 13.36 -9.27
CA ILE A 39 1.35 12.32 -8.24
C ILE A 39 -0.02 12.41 -7.57
N VAL A 40 -0.35 11.43 -6.75
CA VAL A 40 -1.56 11.43 -5.92
C VAL A 40 -1.20 11.92 -4.53
N ASP A 41 -1.97 12.86 -3.99
CA ASP A 41 -1.85 13.30 -2.61
C ASP A 41 -2.17 12.17 -1.63
N VAL A 42 -1.49 12.19 -0.50
CA VAL A 42 -1.55 11.17 0.55
C VAL A 42 -1.87 11.76 1.92
N GLU A 43 -2.46 12.96 1.99
CA GLU A 43 -2.84 13.64 3.23
C GLU A 43 -3.73 12.77 4.15
N ASP A 44 -4.60 11.93 3.57
CA ASP A 44 -5.43 10.96 4.31
C ASP A 44 -4.61 10.05 5.25
N LEU A 45 -3.35 9.75 4.91
CA LEU A 45 -2.45 8.96 5.77
C LEU A 45 -2.19 9.66 7.11
N PHE A 46 -2.17 10.99 7.13
CA PHE A 46 -1.91 11.81 8.32
C PHE A 46 -3.21 12.13 9.04
N PHE A 47 -4.25 12.51 8.30
CA PHE A 47 -5.55 12.81 8.88
C PHE A 47 -6.09 11.60 9.66
N GLU A 48 -6.01 10.40 9.08
CA GLU A 48 -6.45 9.16 9.73
C GLU A 48 -5.37 8.51 10.62
N ARG A 49 -4.21 9.16 10.80
CA ARG A 49 -3.10 8.72 11.69
C ARG A 49 -2.51 7.34 11.33
N TRP A 50 -2.42 7.01 10.05
CA TRP A 50 -1.72 5.80 9.59
C TRP A 50 -0.21 5.92 9.75
N ASP A 51 0.30 7.15 9.64
CA ASP A 51 1.69 7.53 9.86
C ASP A 51 2.21 7.21 11.28
N THR A 52 1.31 7.07 12.25
CA THR A 52 1.68 6.76 13.65
C THR A 52 1.68 5.29 14.00
N LEU A 53 1.24 4.41 13.09
CA LEU A 53 1.20 2.98 13.34
C LEU A 53 2.61 2.39 13.30
N ALA A 54 2.91 1.49 14.25
CA ALA A 54 4.24 0.89 14.37
C ALA A 54 4.66 0.13 13.09
N GLN A 55 3.70 -0.49 12.39
CA GLN A 55 3.94 -1.32 11.22
C GLN A 55 4.48 -0.51 10.02
N PRO A 56 3.80 0.55 9.51
CA PRO A 56 4.38 1.43 8.50
C PRO A 56 5.69 2.10 8.93
N ILE A 57 5.79 2.58 10.18
CA ILE A 57 7.02 3.21 10.69
C ILE A 57 8.21 2.24 10.62
N PHE A 58 7.99 0.98 11.02
CA PHE A 58 9.00 -0.07 10.93
C PHE A 58 9.46 -0.30 9.49
N TRP A 59 8.53 -0.42 8.54
CA TRP A 59 8.87 -0.61 7.14
C TRP A 59 9.57 0.60 6.53
N LYS A 60 9.19 1.83 6.92
CA LYS A 60 9.88 3.06 6.52
C LYS A 60 11.34 3.07 6.99
N LYS A 61 11.63 2.54 8.18
CA LYS A 61 13.02 2.31 8.64
C LYS A 61 13.75 1.28 7.79
N ILE A 62 13.12 0.14 7.49
CA ILE A 62 13.70 -0.92 6.63
C ILE A 62 14.04 -0.39 5.23
N MET A 63 13.17 0.43 4.64
CA MET A 63 13.40 1.09 3.35
C MET A 63 14.60 2.03 3.36
N LYS A 64 14.93 2.63 4.51
CA LYS A 64 16.08 3.51 4.68
C LYS A 64 17.36 2.77 5.07
N LEU A 65 17.35 1.47 5.36
CA LEU A 65 18.54 0.70 5.75
C LEU A 65 19.20 -0.04 4.59
N THR A 66 20.53 -0.09 4.60
CA THR A 66 21.30 -0.89 3.65
C THR A 66 21.11 -2.39 3.87
N PRO A 67 21.24 -3.23 2.82
CA PRO A 67 21.07 -4.68 2.94
C PRO A 67 22.11 -5.39 3.81
N ASP A 68 23.20 -4.73 4.20
CA ASP A 68 24.23 -5.24 5.10
C ASP A 68 23.83 -5.14 6.59
N THR A 69 22.70 -4.50 6.89
CA THR A 69 22.17 -4.29 8.23
C THR A 69 20.81 -4.97 8.34
N CYS A 70 20.50 -5.57 9.49
CA CYS A 70 19.17 -6.07 9.81
C CYS A 70 18.63 -5.48 11.11
N ILE A 71 17.31 -5.39 11.18
CA ILE A 71 16.58 -5.08 12.41
C ILE A 71 16.05 -6.38 12.99
N ILE A 72 16.26 -6.57 14.28
CA ILE A 72 15.66 -7.65 15.06
C ILE A 72 14.50 -7.06 15.84
N ASN A 73 13.31 -7.61 15.62
CA ASN A 73 12.07 -7.01 16.12
C ASN A 73 11.08 -8.04 16.64
N VAL A 74 10.24 -7.61 17.58
CA VAL A 74 9.05 -8.33 18.00
C VAL A 74 8.06 -8.38 16.83
N ALA A 75 7.57 -9.56 16.47
CA ALA A 75 6.75 -9.76 15.28
C ALA A 75 5.42 -9.01 15.34
N ALA A 76 4.73 -9.09 16.48
CA ALA A 76 3.40 -8.52 16.65
C ALA A 76 3.40 -6.99 16.78
N SER A 77 4.29 -6.44 17.60
CA SER A 77 4.34 -5.00 17.89
C SER A 77 5.23 -4.21 16.94
N ARG A 78 6.15 -4.87 16.21
CA ARG A 78 7.25 -4.22 15.46
C ARG A 78 8.19 -3.40 16.34
N GLU A 79 8.18 -3.66 17.65
CA GLU A 79 9.17 -3.12 18.56
C GLU A 79 10.57 -3.60 18.16
N ILE A 80 11.49 -2.65 18.04
CA ILE A 80 12.87 -2.91 17.61
C ILE A 80 13.70 -3.21 18.85
N LEU A 81 14.29 -4.41 18.88
CA LEU A 81 15.13 -4.86 19.99
C LEU A 81 16.59 -4.45 19.75
N CYS A 82 17.09 -4.64 18.53
CA CYS A 82 18.44 -4.22 18.16
C CYS A 82 18.63 -4.14 16.64
N TYR A 83 19.77 -3.57 16.25
CA TYR A 83 20.30 -3.57 14.91
C TYR A 83 21.53 -4.47 14.89
N GLU A 84 21.67 -5.29 13.86
CA GLU A 84 22.81 -6.19 13.69
C GLU A 84 23.31 -6.15 12.25
N SER A 85 24.54 -6.64 12.03
CA SER A 85 25.02 -6.84 10.66
C SER A 85 24.42 -8.12 10.07
N MET A 86 24.11 -8.07 8.78
CA MET A 86 23.66 -9.25 8.06
C MET A 86 24.76 -10.33 8.02
N GLU A 87 26.03 -9.94 7.96
CA GLU A 87 27.15 -10.87 8.05
C GLU A 87 27.14 -11.65 9.37
N PHE A 88 26.97 -10.97 10.51
CA PHE A 88 26.83 -11.61 11.82
C PHE A 88 25.64 -12.57 11.82
N TRP A 89 24.49 -12.16 11.30
CA TRP A 89 23.30 -13.00 11.27
C TRP A 89 23.46 -14.23 10.36
N THR A 90 24.04 -14.09 9.17
CA THR A 90 24.18 -15.18 8.21
C THR A 90 25.26 -16.18 8.57
N ASN A 91 26.29 -15.76 9.32
CA ASN A 91 27.39 -16.62 9.76
C ASN A 91 27.03 -17.54 10.94
N GLN A 92 25.80 -17.44 11.46
CA GLN A 92 25.30 -18.28 12.54
C GLN A 92 24.54 -19.51 12.03
N THR A 93 24.69 -20.63 12.74
CA THR A 93 23.83 -21.81 12.59
C THR A 93 22.40 -21.51 13.08
N ASP A 94 21.45 -22.35 12.72
CA ASP A 94 20.06 -22.16 13.15
C ASP A 94 19.91 -22.27 14.69
N ASP A 95 20.67 -23.16 15.34
CA ASP A 95 20.73 -23.26 16.80
C ASP A 95 21.30 -21.98 17.44
N GLN A 96 22.33 -21.38 16.85
CA GLN A 96 22.92 -20.13 17.32
C GLN A 96 21.94 -18.96 17.16
N LYS A 97 21.26 -18.87 16.01
CA LYS A 97 20.20 -17.88 15.78
C LYS A 97 19.07 -18.01 16.80
N GLN A 98 18.68 -19.24 17.12
CA GLN A 98 17.64 -19.51 18.11
C GLN A 98 18.10 -19.09 19.52
N ALA A 99 19.30 -19.51 19.94
CA ALA A 99 19.87 -19.12 21.23
C ALA A 99 20.03 -17.60 21.39
N TYR A 100 20.41 -16.90 20.31
CA TYR A 100 20.50 -15.45 20.29
C TYR A 100 19.11 -14.79 20.39
N LYS A 101 18.08 -15.32 19.71
CA LYS A 101 16.70 -14.83 19.90
C LYS A 101 16.21 -15.07 21.33
N ASP A 102 16.51 -16.21 21.93
CA ASP A 102 16.08 -16.53 23.30
C ASP A 102 16.78 -15.65 24.34
N SER A 103 18.05 -15.29 24.11
CA SER A 103 18.76 -14.33 24.98
C SER A 103 18.13 -12.93 24.91
N LEU A 104 17.71 -12.49 23.72
CA LEU A 104 16.97 -11.24 23.56
C LEU A 104 15.61 -11.28 24.28
N LYS A 105 14.86 -12.38 24.16
CA LYS A 105 13.60 -12.53 24.91
C LYS A 105 13.82 -12.39 26.41
N HIS A 106 14.85 -13.05 26.94
CA HIS A 106 15.19 -12.95 28.35
C HIS A 106 15.57 -11.53 28.77
N TRP A 107 16.45 -10.87 28.00
CA TRP A 107 16.92 -9.51 28.28
C TRP A 107 15.79 -8.47 28.28
N TYR A 108 14.86 -8.60 27.33
CA TYR A 108 13.71 -7.69 27.18
C TYR A 108 12.46 -8.16 27.93
N CYS A 109 12.55 -9.23 28.72
CA CYS A 109 11.44 -9.81 29.48
C CYS A 109 10.20 -10.13 28.62
N LEU A 110 10.42 -10.67 27.43
CA LEU A 110 9.37 -11.07 26.49
C LEU A 110 8.82 -12.47 26.81
N ASP A 111 7.58 -12.72 26.42
CA ASP A 111 6.98 -14.06 26.50
C ASP A 111 7.79 -15.08 25.68
N GLU A 112 7.87 -16.33 26.17
CA GLU A 112 8.61 -17.39 25.49
C GLU A 112 8.05 -17.68 24.08
N ASN A 113 6.75 -17.51 23.88
CA ASN A 113 6.07 -17.73 22.61
C ASN A 113 6.14 -16.52 21.67
N GLU A 114 6.69 -15.39 22.14
CA GLU A 114 6.80 -14.18 21.32
C GLU A 114 7.70 -14.47 20.10
N LYS A 115 7.21 -14.11 18.91
CA LYS A 115 7.95 -14.35 17.67
C LYS A 115 8.91 -13.19 17.45
N ILE A 116 10.20 -13.50 17.30
CA ILE A 116 11.21 -12.52 16.89
C ILE A 116 11.55 -12.70 15.42
N TYR A 117 11.42 -11.60 14.68
CA TYR A 117 11.80 -11.52 13.28
C TYR A 117 13.14 -10.80 13.12
N VAL A 118 13.83 -11.17 12.05
CA VAL A 118 15.05 -10.51 11.59
C VAL A 118 14.78 -10.07 10.16
N THR A 119 14.80 -8.76 9.94
CA THR A 119 14.46 -8.16 8.65
C THR A 119 15.64 -7.34 8.14
N SER A 120 16.21 -7.72 7.00
CA SER A 120 17.30 -6.98 6.38
C SER A 120 16.83 -5.64 5.82
N GLY A 121 17.72 -4.65 5.78
CA GLY A 121 17.48 -3.40 5.08
C GLY A 121 17.20 -3.61 3.59
N LYS A 122 16.38 -2.72 3.03
CA LYS A 122 15.89 -2.82 1.64
C LYS A 122 16.05 -1.51 0.85
N ARG A 123 16.98 -0.64 1.26
CA ARG A 123 17.25 0.64 0.56
C ARG A 123 17.63 0.46 -0.90
N ASP A 124 18.30 -0.63 -1.23
CA ASP A 124 18.69 -0.93 -2.61
C ASP A 124 17.50 -1.36 -3.49
N PHE A 125 16.39 -1.76 -2.86
CA PHE A 125 15.15 -2.15 -3.53
C PHE A 125 14.17 -0.97 -3.65
N TYR A 126 13.84 -0.29 -2.55
CA TYR A 126 12.87 0.81 -2.54
C TYR A 126 13.51 2.13 -2.97
N LEU A 127 13.69 2.30 -4.29
CA LEU A 127 14.24 3.51 -4.90
C LEU A 127 13.13 4.51 -5.24
N ILE A 128 12.56 5.11 -4.18
CA ILE A 128 11.35 5.96 -4.26
C ILE A 128 11.51 7.10 -5.27
N ASN A 129 12.60 7.86 -5.18
CA ASN A 129 12.91 8.95 -6.10
C ASN A 129 12.96 8.52 -7.58
N LYS A 130 13.51 7.34 -7.87
CA LYS A 130 13.58 6.80 -9.25
C LYS A 130 12.23 6.31 -9.77
N THR A 131 11.25 6.15 -8.89
CA THR A 131 9.92 5.64 -9.24
C THR A 131 8.97 6.77 -9.67
N MET A 132 9.24 8.04 -9.30
CA MET A 132 8.37 9.19 -9.60
C MET A 132 8.01 9.35 -11.10
N PRO A 133 8.95 9.22 -12.07
CA PRO A 133 8.59 9.31 -13.49
C PRO A 133 7.60 8.22 -13.93
N SER A 134 7.73 7.02 -13.34
CA SER A 134 6.82 5.91 -13.64
C SER A 134 5.46 6.13 -12.99
N ILE A 135 5.42 6.66 -11.77
CA ILE A 135 4.18 7.02 -11.07
C ILE A 135 3.39 8.03 -11.90
N SER A 136 4.01 9.14 -12.30
CA SER A 136 3.33 10.17 -13.09
C SER A 136 2.74 9.63 -14.39
N LYS A 137 3.49 8.78 -15.10
CA LYS A 137 2.97 8.11 -16.29
C LYS A 137 1.79 7.18 -15.99
N ALA A 138 1.84 6.42 -14.91
CA ALA A 138 0.79 5.47 -14.55
C ALA A 138 -0.46 6.14 -14.00
N VAL A 139 -0.32 7.25 -13.27
CA VAL A 139 -1.43 8.08 -12.80
C VAL A 139 -2.32 8.50 -13.97
N ASN A 140 -1.71 9.03 -15.04
CA ASN A 140 -2.44 9.41 -16.25
C ASN A 140 -3.13 8.22 -16.92
N VAL A 141 -2.46 7.06 -17.02
CA VAL A 141 -3.08 5.86 -17.59
C VAL A 141 -4.27 5.40 -16.76
N PHE A 142 -4.19 5.44 -15.43
CA PHE A 142 -5.30 5.03 -14.56
C PHE A 142 -6.49 6.00 -14.65
N ASP A 143 -6.22 7.30 -14.70
CA ASP A 143 -7.26 8.31 -14.89
C ASP A 143 -7.98 8.17 -16.25
N ASP A 144 -7.23 7.88 -17.32
CA ASP A 144 -7.78 7.56 -18.65
C ASP A 144 -8.69 6.31 -18.59
N GLN A 145 -8.33 5.32 -17.76
CA GLN A 145 -9.14 4.11 -17.53
C GLN A 145 -10.28 4.31 -16.52
N LYS A 146 -10.44 5.51 -15.95
CA LYS A 146 -11.43 5.81 -14.90
C LYS A 146 -11.29 4.90 -13.68
N VAL A 147 -10.04 4.62 -13.31
CA VAL A 147 -9.66 3.90 -12.09
C VAL A 147 -8.86 4.85 -11.23
N ASP A 148 -9.15 4.86 -9.92
CA ASP A 148 -8.47 5.73 -8.96
C ASP A 148 -6.92 5.63 -9.10
N PRO A 149 -6.23 6.71 -9.50
CA PRO A 149 -4.78 6.73 -9.68
C PRO A 149 -3.98 6.38 -8.42
N TRP A 150 -4.58 6.49 -7.23
CA TRP A 150 -3.96 6.11 -5.96
C TRP A 150 -3.45 4.67 -5.97
N PHE A 151 -4.18 3.77 -6.64
CA PHE A 151 -3.74 2.37 -6.77
C PHE A 151 -2.46 2.25 -7.58
N ALA A 152 -2.34 2.99 -8.68
CA ALA A 152 -1.17 2.94 -9.55
C ALA A 152 0.09 3.37 -8.79
N GLN A 153 -0.01 4.50 -8.08
CA GLN A 153 1.05 5.02 -7.23
C GLN A 153 1.45 4.01 -6.16
N SER A 154 0.48 3.48 -5.41
CA SER A 154 0.72 2.55 -4.30
C SER A 154 1.38 1.25 -4.76
N ILE A 155 0.93 0.68 -5.88
CA ILE A 155 1.46 -0.59 -6.41
C ILE A 155 2.88 -0.41 -6.94
N LEU A 156 3.14 0.64 -7.73
CA LEU A 156 4.46 0.86 -8.33
C LEU A 156 5.56 1.08 -7.28
N LEU A 157 5.23 1.74 -6.18
CA LEU A 157 6.15 1.98 -5.08
C LEU A 157 6.64 0.69 -4.40
N ILE A 158 5.88 -0.40 -4.47
CA ILE A 158 6.20 -1.63 -3.72
C ILE A 158 6.49 -2.85 -4.60
N GLU A 159 5.93 -2.93 -5.81
CA GLU A 159 6.07 -4.10 -6.68
C GLU A 159 7.31 -4.06 -7.56
N SER A 160 7.70 -2.89 -8.08
CA SER A 160 8.88 -2.77 -8.96
C SER A 160 9.65 -1.45 -8.84
N PRO A 161 10.01 -0.99 -7.61
CA PRO A 161 10.74 0.27 -7.44
C PRO A 161 12.20 0.22 -7.94
N LYS A 162 12.81 -0.96 -8.09
CA LYS A 162 14.22 -1.12 -8.50
C LYS A 162 14.41 -1.40 -9.98
N LYS A 163 13.90 -2.55 -10.44
CA LYS A 163 14.07 -3.05 -11.81
C LYS A 163 13.01 -4.09 -12.15
N LEU A 164 12.79 -4.32 -13.45
CA LEU A 164 11.86 -5.34 -13.94
C LEU A 164 12.44 -6.73 -13.75
N GLU A 165 11.94 -7.45 -12.75
CA GLU A 165 12.30 -8.85 -12.49
C GLU A 165 11.07 -9.74 -12.38
N TYR A 166 11.30 -11.03 -12.60
CA TYR A 166 10.32 -12.04 -12.25
C TYR A 166 10.34 -12.25 -10.74
N SER A 167 9.16 -12.34 -10.12
CA SER A 167 9.06 -12.89 -8.77
C SER A 167 9.27 -14.40 -8.80
N ASN A 168 9.54 -14.99 -7.62
CA ASN A 168 9.68 -16.44 -7.47
C ASN A 168 8.44 -17.22 -7.92
N ALA A 169 7.26 -16.61 -7.86
CA ALA A 169 5.99 -17.20 -8.31
C ALA A 169 5.70 -16.95 -9.81
N GLY A 170 6.51 -16.14 -10.49
CA GLY A 170 6.39 -15.87 -11.92
C GLY A 170 5.54 -14.64 -12.29
N ALA A 171 5.25 -13.77 -11.32
CA ALA A 171 4.76 -12.42 -11.58
C ALA A 171 5.85 -11.58 -12.27
N TYR A 172 5.46 -10.63 -13.11
CA TYR A 172 6.40 -9.87 -13.94
C TYR A 172 5.83 -8.52 -14.38
N GLY A 173 6.72 -7.61 -14.77
CA GLY A 173 6.37 -6.26 -15.22
C GLY A 173 6.29 -5.24 -14.08
N PRO A 174 6.04 -3.96 -14.40
CA PRO A 174 5.99 -2.89 -13.40
C PRO A 174 4.94 -3.11 -12.29
N PHE A 175 3.83 -3.77 -12.65
CA PHE A 175 2.70 -4.06 -11.75
C PHE A 175 2.69 -5.52 -11.26
N GLN A 176 3.79 -6.27 -11.49
CA GLN A 176 3.98 -7.66 -11.06
C GLN A 176 2.77 -8.58 -11.33
N LEU A 177 2.25 -8.53 -12.57
CA LEU A 177 1.09 -9.36 -12.95
C LEU A 177 1.49 -10.82 -13.15
N MET A 178 0.71 -11.72 -12.56
CA MET A 178 0.80 -13.16 -12.82
C MET A 178 0.43 -13.46 -14.28
N LYS A 179 1.06 -14.47 -14.89
CA LYS A 179 0.87 -14.80 -16.31
C LYS A 179 -0.59 -15.05 -16.71
N SER A 180 -1.34 -15.80 -15.89
CA SER A 180 -2.77 -16.08 -16.13
C SER A 180 -3.61 -14.82 -16.03
N VAL A 181 -3.34 -14.00 -15.01
CA VAL A 181 -4.02 -12.73 -14.76
C VAL A 181 -3.77 -11.76 -15.91
N ALA A 182 -2.52 -11.56 -16.31
CA ALA A 182 -2.16 -10.72 -17.45
C ALA A 182 -2.91 -11.11 -18.73
N ARG A 183 -3.03 -12.40 -19.01
CA ARG A 183 -3.81 -12.89 -20.17
C ARG A 183 -5.30 -12.62 -20.05
N ALA A 184 -5.87 -12.81 -18.86
CA ALA A 184 -7.27 -12.50 -18.58
C ALA A 184 -7.57 -11.00 -18.77
N GLN A 185 -6.57 -10.14 -18.51
CA GLN A 185 -6.63 -8.69 -18.73
C GLN A 185 -6.17 -8.25 -20.14
N GLY A 186 -6.16 -9.17 -21.11
CA GLY A 186 -5.92 -8.84 -22.52
C GLY A 186 -4.46 -8.79 -22.97
N LEU A 187 -3.49 -9.10 -22.10
CA LEU A 187 -2.07 -9.12 -22.48
C LEU A 187 -1.67 -10.41 -23.19
N ILE A 188 -0.85 -10.26 -24.23
CA ILE A 188 -0.17 -11.39 -24.86
C ILE A 188 1.05 -11.79 -24.01
N VAL A 189 0.97 -12.97 -23.41
CA VAL A 189 2.09 -13.59 -22.68
C VAL A 189 2.31 -15.01 -23.18
N ASN A 190 3.35 -15.22 -23.98
CA ASN A 190 3.75 -16.51 -24.54
C ASN A 190 5.29 -16.65 -24.53
N LYS A 191 5.84 -17.69 -25.18
CA LYS A 191 7.28 -17.95 -25.18
C LYS A 191 8.11 -16.88 -25.91
N THR A 192 7.49 -16.12 -26.81
CA THR A 192 8.16 -15.15 -27.69
C THR A 192 7.85 -13.72 -27.27
N ILE A 193 6.63 -13.46 -26.82
CA ILE A 193 6.12 -12.13 -26.49
C ILE A 193 5.60 -12.17 -25.05
N ASP A 194 6.14 -11.31 -24.20
CA ASP A 194 5.61 -11.03 -22.87
C ASP A 194 5.32 -9.52 -22.76
N GLN A 195 4.03 -9.16 -22.90
CA GLN A 195 3.59 -7.78 -22.83
C GLN A 195 3.54 -7.21 -21.41
N ARG A 196 3.77 -8.01 -20.36
CA ARG A 196 3.83 -7.48 -18.99
C ARG A 196 4.97 -6.48 -18.78
N LYS A 197 6.04 -6.57 -19.59
CA LYS A 197 7.17 -5.63 -19.59
C LYS A 197 6.84 -4.28 -20.25
N ASP A 198 5.81 -4.22 -21.09
CA ASP A 198 5.38 -2.98 -21.73
C ASP A 198 4.63 -2.16 -20.68
N PHE A 199 5.19 -1.00 -20.34
CA PHE A 199 4.71 -0.21 -19.20
C PHE A 199 3.24 0.18 -19.35
N VAL A 200 2.85 0.74 -20.49
CA VAL A 200 1.48 1.26 -20.69
C VAL A 200 0.50 0.09 -20.72
N LYS A 201 0.82 -0.98 -21.44
CA LYS A 201 -0.05 -2.17 -21.47
C LYS A 201 -0.21 -2.81 -20.11
N SER A 202 0.88 -2.91 -19.34
CA SER A 202 0.87 -3.46 -17.98
C SER A 202 0.04 -2.58 -17.03
N ALA A 203 0.17 -1.25 -17.13
CA ALA A 203 -0.66 -0.30 -16.37
C ALA A 203 -2.15 -0.43 -16.72
N THR A 204 -2.50 -0.46 -18.01
CA THR A 204 -3.88 -0.66 -18.47
C THR A 204 -4.45 -2.00 -17.97
N ALA A 205 -3.67 -3.07 -18.03
CA ALA A 205 -4.09 -4.39 -17.54
C ALA A 205 -4.27 -4.41 -16.00
N ALA A 206 -3.41 -3.70 -15.25
CA ALA A 206 -3.56 -3.56 -13.80
C ALA A 206 -4.79 -2.73 -13.42
N ALA A 207 -5.04 -1.62 -14.12
CA ALA A 207 -6.26 -0.83 -13.95
C ALA A 207 -7.51 -1.67 -14.25
N SER A 208 -7.50 -2.44 -15.35
CA SER A 208 -8.58 -3.37 -15.69
C SER A 208 -8.78 -4.45 -14.62
N LEU A 209 -7.71 -5.02 -14.07
CA LEU A 209 -7.81 -5.99 -12.97
C LEU A 209 -8.51 -5.38 -11.75
N LEU A 210 -8.13 -4.16 -11.37
CA LEU A 210 -8.71 -3.47 -10.22
C LEU A 210 -10.20 -3.19 -10.42
N SER A 211 -10.57 -2.61 -11.57
CA SER A 211 -11.95 -2.19 -11.84
C SER A 211 -12.90 -3.37 -12.10
N THR A 212 -12.42 -4.43 -12.73
CA THR A 212 -13.26 -5.58 -13.12
C THR A 212 -13.25 -6.72 -12.11
N VAL A 213 -12.23 -6.81 -11.25
CA VAL A 213 -12.08 -7.90 -10.28
C VAL A 213 -11.91 -7.39 -8.86
N CYS A 214 -10.83 -6.67 -8.54
CA CYS A 214 -10.47 -6.42 -7.14
C CYS A 214 -11.50 -5.56 -6.39
N ILE A 215 -11.96 -4.46 -7.02
CA ILE A 215 -12.97 -3.57 -6.43
C ILE A 215 -14.34 -4.27 -6.33
N PRO A 216 -14.87 -4.93 -7.38
CA PRO A 216 -16.09 -5.72 -7.27
C PRO A 216 -16.03 -6.82 -6.20
N GLU A 217 -14.90 -7.52 -6.07
CA GLU A 217 -14.73 -8.54 -5.04
C GLU A 217 -14.66 -7.96 -3.63
N ALA A 218 -13.99 -6.81 -3.42
CA ALA A 218 -14.03 -6.11 -2.14
C ALA A 218 -15.47 -5.80 -1.71
N LYS A 219 -16.26 -5.24 -2.65
CA LYS A 219 -17.69 -4.94 -2.43
C LYS A 219 -18.47 -6.19 -2.07
N ARG A 220 -18.31 -7.26 -2.86
CA ARG A 220 -19.00 -8.54 -2.63
C ARG A 220 -18.70 -9.09 -1.24
N ILE A 221 -17.42 -9.14 -0.87
CA ILE A 221 -16.97 -9.66 0.43
C ILE A 221 -17.54 -8.83 1.58
N LEU A 222 -17.48 -7.50 1.50
CA LEU A 222 -17.98 -6.63 2.57
C LEU A 222 -19.51 -6.69 2.70
N ASN A 223 -20.25 -6.77 1.58
CA ASN A 223 -21.69 -6.94 1.60
C ASN A 223 -22.12 -8.29 2.22
N GLU A 224 -21.36 -9.36 1.98
CA GLU A 224 -21.62 -10.67 2.61
C GLU A 224 -21.37 -10.66 4.12
N LEU A 225 -20.47 -9.80 4.60
CA LEU A 225 -20.16 -9.61 6.00
C LEU A 225 -21.03 -8.54 6.67
N ASP A 226 -21.98 -7.94 5.95
CA ASP A 226 -22.82 -6.83 6.41
C ASP A 226 -22.00 -5.62 6.91
N VAL A 227 -20.90 -5.32 6.22
CA VAL A 227 -20.03 -4.18 6.52
C VAL A 227 -20.28 -3.05 5.52
N GLU A 228 -20.75 -1.91 6.01
CA GLU A 228 -20.86 -0.69 5.19
C GLU A 228 -19.47 -0.18 4.78
N TYR A 229 -19.39 0.39 3.59
CA TYR A 229 -18.14 0.91 3.06
C TYR A 229 -18.35 2.08 2.11
N ASN A 230 -17.34 2.94 2.02
CA ASN A 230 -17.21 3.93 0.96
C ASN A 230 -15.90 3.67 0.18
N GLN A 231 -16.02 3.58 -1.15
CA GLN A 231 -14.88 3.28 -2.02
C GLN A 231 -13.77 4.34 -1.98
N ASN A 232 -14.12 5.56 -1.58
CA ASN A 232 -13.17 6.67 -1.49
C ASN A 232 -12.36 6.62 -0.18
N GLU A 233 -12.80 5.85 0.82
CA GLU A 233 -12.07 5.73 2.08
C GLU A 233 -10.79 4.93 1.90
N LEU A 234 -9.72 5.40 2.54
CA LEU A 234 -8.40 4.80 2.43
C LEU A 234 -8.39 3.32 2.87
N TRP A 235 -9.10 2.98 3.95
CA TRP A 235 -9.16 1.58 4.41
C TRP A 235 -9.78 0.64 3.36
N PHE A 236 -10.77 1.10 2.59
CA PHE A 236 -11.34 0.31 1.50
C PHE A 236 -10.30 0.10 0.38
N LYS A 237 -9.56 1.16 0.00
CA LYS A 237 -8.48 1.05 -0.99
C LYS A 237 -7.39 0.07 -0.51
N LEU A 238 -7.04 0.09 0.78
CA LEU A 238 -6.09 -0.86 1.37
C LEU A 238 -6.61 -2.32 1.33
N LEU A 239 -7.91 -2.54 1.57
CA LEU A 239 -8.53 -3.86 1.39
C LEU A 239 -8.43 -4.34 -0.07
N VAL A 240 -8.69 -3.45 -1.03
CA VAL A 240 -8.55 -3.75 -2.47
C VAL A 240 -7.10 -4.12 -2.81
N LEU A 241 -6.10 -3.46 -2.22
CA LEU A 241 -4.68 -3.84 -2.38
C LEU A 241 -4.38 -5.24 -1.81
N HIS A 242 -4.98 -5.62 -0.68
CA HIS A 242 -4.87 -6.99 -0.19
C HIS A 242 -5.48 -8.00 -1.17
N ILE A 243 -6.59 -7.68 -1.82
CA ILE A 243 -7.19 -8.53 -2.87
C ILE A 243 -6.30 -8.59 -4.12
N TYR A 244 -5.72 -7.46 -4.53
CA TYR A 244 -4.79 -7.40 -5.66
C TYR A 244 -3.61 -8.35 -5.45
N HIS A 245 -3.03 -8.34 -4.24
CA HIS A 245 -1.86 -9.15 -3.91
C HIS A 245 -2.18 -10.61 -3.60
N ALA A 246 -3.16 -10.86 -2.71
CA ALA A 246 -3.43 -12.20 -2.17
C ALA A 246 -4.55 -12.93 -2.93
N GLY A 247 -5.35 -12.23 -3.73
CA GLY A 247 -6.56 -12.75 -4.36
C GLY A 247 -7.76 -12.75 -3.42
N ALA A 248 -8.96 -12.54 -3.99
CA ALA A 248 -10.21 -12.36 -3.26
C ALA A 248 -10.56 -13.55 -2.36
N GLY A 249 -10.38 -14.78 -2.84
CA GLY A 249 -10.69 -15.98 -2.07
C GLY A 249 -9.86 -16.13 -0.78
N ASN A 250 -8.58 -15.73 -0.81
CA ASN A 250 -7.73 -15.77 0.38
C ASN A 250 -8.12 -14.67 1.38
N VAL A 251 -8.44 -13.47 0.89
CA VAL A 251 -8.94 -12.36 1.73
C VAL A 251 -10.26 -12.74 2.38
N GLN A 252 -11.25 -13.22 1.61
CA GLN A 252 -12.55 -13.65 2.12
C GLN A 252 -12.40 -14.76 3.17
N SER A 253 -11.56 -15.76 2.89
CA SER A 253 -11.31 -16.86 3.83
C SER A 253 -10.75 -16.39 5.17
N LEU A 254 -9.87 -15.38 5.14
CA LEU A 254 -9.36 -14.72 6.34
C LEU A 254 -10.48 -13.94 7.07
N LEU A 255 -11.24 -13.11 6.36
CA LEU A 255 -12.27 -12.27 7.00
C LEU A 255 -13.38 -13.12 7.65
N ASN A 256 -13.69 -14.28 7.07
CA ASN A 256 -14.64 -15.25 7.63
C ASN A 256 -14.17 -15.88 8.97
N GLN A 257 -12.93 -15.63 9.42
CA GLN A 257 -12.46 -16.06 10.74
C GLN A 257 -12.84 -15.09 11.87
N GLN A 258 -13.40 -13.93 11.54
CA GLN A 258 -13.82 -12.96 12.55
C GLN A 258 -15.09 -13.43 13.24
N GLU A 259 -15.11 -13.34 14.57
CA GLU A 259 -16.34 -13.57 15.35
C GLU A 259 -17.37 -12.45 15.12
N THR A 260 -16.88 -11.22 14.96
CA THR A 260 -17.70 -10.04 14.66
C THR A 260 -17.03 -9.26 13.52
N PRO A 261 -17.76 -8.92 12.44
CA PRO A 261 -17.20 -8.16 11.33
C PRO A 261 -16.63 -6.81 11.78
N LEU A 262 -15.33 -6.61 11.54
CA LEU A 262 -14.65 -5.33 11.71
C LEU A 262 -14.76 -4.50 10.43
N SER A 263 -14.68 -3.19 10.57
CA SER A 263 -14.64 -2.23 9.46
C SER A 263 -13.51 -1.21 9.64
N GLY A 264 -13.31 -0.35 8.64
CA GLY A 264 -12.41 0.78 8.77
C GLY A 264 -10.94 0.39 8.97
N LYS A 265 -10.22 1.28 9.65
CA LYS A 265 -8.81 1.08 10.02
C LYS A 265 -8.59 -0.16 10.89
N GLU A 266 -9.53 -0.49 11.76
CA GLU A 266 -9.45 -1.64 12.67
C GLU A 266 -9.40 -2.96 11.90
N LEU A 267 -10.19 -3.09 10.83
CA LEU A 267 -10.15 -4.25 9.94
C LEU A 267 -8.76 -4.46 9.33
N ILE A 268 -8.16 -3.40 8.79
CA ILE A 268 -6.83 -3.50 8.14
C ILE A 268 -5.75 -3.85 9.16
N VAL A 269 -5.77 -3.23 10.34
CA VAL A 269 -4.83 -3.55 11.43
C VAL A 269 -5.03 -4.99 11.92
N TRP A 270 -6.28 -5.48 11.95
CA TRP A 270 -6.57 -6.87 12.26
C TRP A 270 -6.00 -7.82 11.19
N MET A 271 -6.15 -7.50 9.89
CA MET A 271 -5.56 -8.29 8.80
C MET A 271 -4.04 -8.37 8.89
N TRP A 272 -3.37 -7.32 9.37
CA TRP A 272 -1.91 -7.34 9.58
C TRP A 272 -1.43 -8.33 10.64
N LYS A 273 -2.31 -8.71 11.58
CA LYS A 273 -1.99 -9.57 12.73
C LYS A 273 -2.49 -11.00 12.57
N ASN A 274 -3.37 -11.25 11.62
CA ASN A 274 -4.03 -12.54 11.45
C ASN A 274 -3.64 -13.20 10.12
N GLU A 275 -3.63 -14.53 10.12
CA GLU A 275 -3.32 -15.32 8.93
C GLU A 275 -4.32 -16.48 8.80
N TYR A 276 -4.67 -16.82 7.57
CA TYR A 276 -5.53 -17.97 7.28
C TYR A 276 -5.31 -18.45 5.86
N GLY A 277 -5.26 -19.77 5.66
CA GLY A 277 -4.98 -20.36 4.34
C GLY A 277 -3.69 -19.79 3.73
N ASN A 278 -3.76 -19.26 2.51
CA ASN A 278 -2.61 -18.64 1.84
C ASN A 278 -2.41 -17.14 2.17
N PHE A 279 -3.28 -16.53 2.97
CA PHE A 279 -3.04 -15.18 3.50
C PHE A 279 -2.03 -15.29 4.65
N LYS A 280 -0.75 -15.11 4.32
CA LYS A 280 0.39 -15.28 5.22
C LYS A 280 1.21 -13.98 5.33
N ASN A 281 2.41 -14.06 5.89
CA ASN A 281 3.27 -12.92 6.19
C ASN A 281 3.44 -11.91 5.05
N ALA A 282 3.62 -12.36 3.80
CA ALA A 282 3.72 -11.45 2.66
C ALA A 282 2.43 -10.62 2.48
N SER A 283 1.27 -11.26 2.59
CA SER A 283 -0.04 -10.62 2.49
C SER A 283 -0.35 -9.70 3.65
N GLN A 284 0.06 -10.08 4.87
CA GLN A 284 -0.03 -9.21 6.06
C GLN A 284 0.77 -7.92 5.88
N ASN A 285 1.98 -8.02 5.33
CA ASN A 285 2.90 -6.89 5.18
C ASN A 285 2.55 -5.98 4.00
N TYR A 286 1.75 -6.44 3.02
CA TYR A 286 1.58 -5.76 1.73
C TYR A 286 1.21 -4.28 1.87
N THR A 287 0.14 -3.99 2.62
CA THR A 287 -0.33 -2.61 2.84
C THR A 287 0.47 -1.87 3.91
N GLN A 288 1.17 -2.56 4.82
CA GLN A 288 2.14 -1.93 5.73
C GLN A 288 3.29 -1.31 4.93
N VAL A 289 3.80 -2.05 3.94
CA VAL A 289 4.85 -1.61 3.01
C VAL A 289 4.30 -0.52 2.08
N ALA A 290 3.07 -0.65 1.58
CA ALA A 290 2.44 0.38 0.75
C ALA A 290 2.39 1.74 1.47
N ILE A 291 1.86 1.76 2.69
CA ILE A 291 1.79 2.98 3.51
C ILE A 291 3.20 3.52 3.78
N ALA A 292 4.15 2.67 4.18
CA ALA A 292 5.53 3.08 4.42
C ALA A 292 6.19 3.72 3.18
N ALA A 293 5.91 3.18 1.99
CA ALA A 293 6.45 3.71 0.74
C ALA A 293 5.79 5.04 0.34
N LEU A 294 4.47 5.19 0.55
CA LEU A 294 3.76 6.46 0.35
C LEU A 294 4.27 7.55 1.30
N LEU A 295 4.45 7.23 2.59
CA LEU A 295 5.07 8.13 3.56
C LEU A 295 6.52 8.47 3.22
N SER A 296 7.24 7.58 2.53
CA SER A 296 8.60 7.85 2.07
C SER A 296 8.61 8.70 0.80
N LEU A 297 7.65 8.50 -0.10
CA LEU A 297 7.45 9.36 -1.28
C LEU A 297 7.18 10.80 -0.86
N GLN A 298 6.33 11.00 0.15
CA GLN A 298 6.05 12.34 0.66
C GLN A 298 7.29 13.00 1.30
N ASP A 299 8.09 12.24 2.08
CA ASP A 299 9.40 12.74 2.57
C ASP A 299 10.28 13.23 1.41
N GLU A 300 10.38 12.46 0.32
CA GLU A 300 11.21 12.79 -0.84
C GLU A 300 10.69 14.04 -1.56
N ILE A 301 9.36 14.17 -1.72
CA ILE A 301 8.73 15.35 -2.33
C ILE A 301 9.08 16.60 -1.52
N TYR A 302 8.84 16.59 -0.20
CA TYR A 302 9.14 17.76 0.63
C TYR A 302 10.63 18.06 0.77
N ALA A 303 11.50 17.06 0.61
CA ALA A 303 12.95 17.25 0.67
C ALA A 303 13.56 17.77 -0.64
N HIS A 304 12.92 17.49 -1.78
CA HIS A 304 13.55 17.64 -3.10
C HIS A 304 12.74 18.42 -4.13
N CYS A 305 11.43 18.64 -3.93
CA CYS A 305 10.61 19.47 -4.81
C CYS A 305 10.52 20.89 -4.23
N ASP A 306 10.70 21.88 -5.11
CA ASP A 306 10.68 23.30 -4.75
C ASP A 306 9.25 23.85 -4.78
N PHE A 307 8.38 23.26 -5.61
CA PHE A 307 6.98 23.66 -5.73
C PHE A 307 6.05 22.45 -5.78
N ILE A 308 4.89 22.60 -5.14
CA ILE A 308 3.79 21.63 -5.10
C ILE A 308 2.52 22.41 -5.43
N PHE A 309 1.81 21.98 -6.46
CA PHE A 309 0.58 22.60 -6.92
C PHE A 309 -0.56 21.57 -6.93
N ASP A 310 -1.76 21.99 -6.53
CA ASP A 310 -2.96 21.18 -6.71
C ASP A 310 -3.34 21.15 -8.19
N CYS A 311 -3.62 19.97 -8.73
CA CYS A 311 -4.22 19.86 -10.06
C CYS A 311 -5.71 20.22 -9.95
N GLU A 312 -6.09 21.37 -10.51
CA GLU A 312 -7.50 21.73 -10.62
C GLU A 312 -8.21 20.74 -11.56
N PRO A 313 -9.34 20.14 -11.16
CA PRO A 313 -10.13 19.31 -12.07
C PRO A 313 -10.68 20.18 -13.21
N PHE A 314 -10.31 19.85 -14.45
CA PHE A 314 -10.82 20.49 -15.67
C PHE A 314 -12.33 20.24 -15.87
#